data_AF-A0A9X5UEI4-F1
#
_entry.id   AF-A0A9X5UEI4-F1
#
_cell.length_a   1.000
_cell.length_b   1.000
_cell.length_c   1.000
_cell.angle_alpha   90.00
_cell.angle_beta   90.00
_cell.angle_gamma   90.00
#
_symmetry.space_group_name_H-M   'P 1'
#
loop_
_entity.id
_entity.type
_entity.pdbx_description
1 polymer ?
#
loop_
_entity_poly.entity_id
_entity_poly.type
_entity_poly.pdbx_seq_one_letter_code
_entity_poly.pdbx_strand_id
1 'polypeptide(L)'
;MSDGYRVCPDCGERKPAAEFAAKKNAADGLHTYCRPCNNARSYASARRLHGSTRSRALLLRYGLTEQDVEAMVAEQRGLCAICVERPAAHVDHDHRAGWVRGVLCFTCNVGLGNFGDDEYGLRLAARYLRMHQHRGSPLMAAQGFRVCMCCGKRKPFADFAARRSEGAKVGEDRMQPCCSACLGARGRGDSGKWHGDVVGTRIRRRFGLTESQADALVAAQGAACAVCRIRPPEHVDHDHASGRIRGILCFTCNTGMGNFGDDPDRLLLAANYLKGDACRIQLVV
;
A
#
# COMPACT_ATOMS: atom_id res chain seq x y z
N MET A 1 15.68 -18.68 -45.99
CA MET A 1 15.27 -17.71 -44.95
C MET A 1 13.79 -17.94 -44.68
N SER A 2 13.42 -18.36 -43.47
CA SER A 2 12.01 -18.52 -43.08
C SER A 2 11.30 -17.16 -43.17
N ASP A 3 10.13 -17.08 -43.80
CA ASP A 3 9.46 -15.79 -44.07
C ASP A 3 8.95 -15.04 -42.82
N GLY A 4 9.27 -15.52 -41.61
CA GLY A 4 8.89 -14.92 -40.35
C GLY A 4 7.48 -15.31 -39.88
N TYR A 5 6.77 -16.19 -40.59
CA TYR A 5 5.45 -16.69 -40.20
C TYR A 5 5.44 -18.18 -39.88
N ARG A 6 4.45 -18.59 -39.10
CA ARG A 6 4.16 -19.97 -38.71
C ARG A 6 2.67 -20.24 -38.74
N VAL A 7 2.29 -21.47 -39.05
CA VAL A 7 0.90 -21.92 -38.95
C VAL A 7 0.68 -22.57 -37.59
N CYS A 8 -0.34 -22.12 -36.86
CA CYS A 8 -0.74 -22.77 -35.61
C CYS A 8 -1.56 -24.03 -35.93
N PRO A 9 -1.16 -25.24 -35.51
CA PRO A 9 -1.92 -26.46 -35.79
C PRO A 9 -3.30 -26.53 -35.13
N ASP A 10 -3.58 -25.64 -34.16
CA ASP A 10 -4.85 -25.63 -33.44
C ASP A 10 -5.94 -24.82 -34.16
N CYS A 11 -5.63 -23.57 -34.48
CA CYS A 11 -6.56 -22.66 -35.12
C CYS A 11 -6.40 -22.61 -36.64
N GLY A 12 -5.37 -23.27 -37.20
CA GLY A 12 -5.07 -23.29 -38.63
C GLY A 12 -4.53 -21.99 -39.22
N GLU A 13 -4.51 -20.90 -38.45
CA GLU A 13 -4.09 -19.58 -38.93
C GLU A 13 -2.57 -19.45 -39.09
N ARG A 14 -2.16 -18.76 -40.16
CA ARG A 14 -0.79 -18.33 -40.40
C ARG A 14 -0.53 -17.00 -39.68
N LYS A 15 0.38 -16.99 -38.72
CA LYS A 15 0.69 -15.82 -37.87
C LYS A 15 2.20 -15.51 -37.84
N PRO A 16 2.59 -14.26 -37.55
CA PRO A 16 4.00 -13.93 -37.33
C PRO A 16 4.61 -14.77 -36.22
N ALA A 17 5.89 -15.11 -36.31
CA ALA A 17 6.62 -15.89 -35.31
C ALA A 17 6.58 -15.26 -33.90
N ALA A 18 6.43 -13.93 -33.79
CA ALA A 18 6.27 -13.20 -32.52
C ALA A 18 4.98 -13.57 -31.75
N GLU A 19 3.94 -14.07 -32.45
CA GLU A 19 2.70 -14.56 -31.86
C GLU A 19 2.86 -15.93 -31.17
N PHE A 20 4.05 -16.51 -31.22
CA PHE A 20 4.42 -17.76 -30.56
C PHE A 20 5.34 -17.46 -29.38
N ALA A 21 5.12 -18.14 -28.25
CA ALA A 21 5.95 -17.95 -27.06
C ALA A 21 7.33 -18.59 -27.25
N ALA A 22 8.37 -18.02 -26.64
CA ALA A 22 9.72 -18.60 -26.69
C ALA A 22 9.79 -19.92 -25.90
N LYS A 23 10.52 -20.90 -26.44
CA LYS A 23 10.76 -22.21 -25.81
C LYS A 23 12.23 -22.60 -25.96
N LYS A 24 12.96 -22.59 -24.84
CA LYS A 24 14.43 -22.80 -24.80
C LYS A 24 14.91 -24.11 -25.44
N ASN A 25 14.08 -25.16 -25.40
CA ASN A 25 14.44 -26.50 -25.86
C ASN A 25 13.80 -26.87 -27.21
N ALA A 26 13.25 -25.90 -27.95
CA ALA A 26 12.74 -26.13 -29.30
C ALA A 26 13.83 -25.82 -30.33
N ALA A 27 13.87 -26.60 -31.42
CA ALA A 27 14.86 -26.42 -32.50
C ALA A 27 14.82 -25.02 -33.14
N ASP A 28 13.64 -24.40 -33.17
CA ASP A 28 13.40 -23.04 -33.68
C ASP A 28 13.22 -21.99 -32.56
N GLY A 29 13.43 -22.38 -31.29
CA GLY A 29 13.31 -21.52 -30.13
C GLY A 29 11.87 -21.09 -29.78
N LEU A 30 10.84 -21.64 -30.42
CA LEU A 30 9.45 -21.18 -30.31
C LEU A 30 8.49 -22.34 -29.99
N HIS A 31 7.38 -22.03 -29.32
CA HIS A 31 6.30 -22.97 -29.05
C HIS A 31 5.57 -23.39 -30.35
N THR A 32 5.03 -24.61 -30.36
CA THR A 32 4.28 -25.18 -31.49
C THR A 32 2.95 -24.46 -31.78
N TYR A 33 2.31 -23.91 -30.75
CA TYR A 33 1.02 -23.23 -30.85
C TYR A 33 1.17 -21.73 -30.65
N CYS A 34 0.29 -20.94 -31.28
CA CYS A 34 0.23 -19.51 -31.02
C CYS A 34 -0.15 -19.25 -29.54
N ARG A 35 0.20 -18.07 -29.02
CA ARG A 35 -0.02 -17.70 -27.62
C ARG A 35 -1.48 -17.94 -27.15
N PRO A 36 -2.53 -17.55 -27.90
CA PRO A 36 -3.91 -17.83 -27.50
C PRO A 36 -4.22 -19.33 -27.33
N CYS A 37 -3.87 -20.14 -28.32
CA CYS A 37 -4.10 -21.59 -28.29
C CYS A 37 -3.26 -22.28 -27.20
N ASN A 38 -2.01 -21.86 -27.02
CA ASN A 38 -1.15 -22.38 -25.96
C ASN A 38 -1.70 -22.05 -24.57
N ASN A 39 -2.22 -20.83 -24.38
CA ASN A 39 -2.87 -20.41 -23.14
C ASN A 39 -4.15 -21.22 -22.91
N ALA A 40 -5.02 -21.36 -23.92
CA ALA A 40 -6.26 -22.13 -23.83
C ALA A 40 -6.00 -23.59 -23.42
N ARG A 41 -4.99 -24.24 -24.02
CA ARG A 41 -4.55 -25.59 -23.62
C ARG A 41 -4.02 -25.63 -22.19
N SER A 42 -3.23 -24.64 -21.79
CA SER A 42 -2.69 -24.57 -20.43
C SER A 42 -3.82 -24.46 -19.40
N TYR A 43 -4.84 -23.64 -19.67
CA TYR A 43 -6.05 -23.55 -18.85
C TYR A 43 -6.84 -24.86 -18.83
N ALA A 44 -7.08 -25.49 -19.99
CA ALA A 44 -7.80 -26.76 -20.09
C ALA A 44 -7.08 -27.90 -19.35
N SER A 45 -5.75 -27.98 -19.47
CA SER A 45 -4.91 -28.94 -18.74
C SER A 45 -4.95 -28.69 -17.24
N ALA A 46 -4.81 -27.44 -16.80
CA ALA A 46 -4.93 -27.08 -15.39
C ALA A 46 -6.32 -27.46 -14.83
N ARG A 47 -7.40 -27.21 -15.58
CA ARG A 47 -8.76 -27.59 -15.20
C ARG A 47 -8.95 -29.09 -15.10
N ARG A 48 -8.38 -29.86 -16.03
CA ARG A 48 -8.47 -31.33 -16.05
C ARG A 48 -7.67 -31.99 -14.92
N LEU A 49 -6.45 -31.52 -14.66
CA LEU A 49 -5.52 -32.16 -13.72
C LEU A 49 -5.65 -31.65 -12.30
N HIS A 50 -6.07 -30.40 -12.11
CA HIS A 50 -6.07 -29.74 -10.80
C HIS A 50 -7.40 -29.07 -10.48
N GLY A 51 -8.43 -29.17 -11.33
CA GLY A 51 -9.72 -28.49 -11.13
C GLY A 51 -9.70 -27.03 -11.55
N SER A 52 -8.71 -26.24 -11.14
CA SER A 52 -8.55 -24.84 -11.57
C SER A 52 -7.08 -24.40 -11.68
N THR A 53 -6.84 -23.25 -12.34
CA THR A 53 -5.51 -22.61 -12.37
C THR A 53 -5.03 -22.21 -10.97
N ARG A 54 -5.97 -21.85 -10.09
CA ARG A 54 -5.68 -21.51 -8.69
C ARG A 54 -5.22 -22.74 -7.93
N SER A 55 -5.94 -23.86 -8.03
CA SER A 55 -5.58 -25.12 -7.37
C SER A 55 -4.21 -25.60 -7.81
N ARG A 56 -3.92 -25.52 -9.12
CA ARG A 56 -2.57 -25.82 -9.66
C ARG A 56 -1.50 -24.93 -9.02
N ALA A 57 -1.75 -23.63 -8.91
CA ALA A 57 -0.78 -22.71 -8.33
C ALA A 57 -0.55 -22.96 -6.83
N LEU A 58 -1.61 -23.26 -6.08
CA LEU A 58 -1.54 -23.62 -4.66
C LEU A 58 -0.68 -24.87 -4.45
N LEU A 59 -0.94 -25.92 -5.23
CA LEU A 59 -0.22 -27.18 -5.13
C LEU A 59 1.26 -27.00 -5.49
N LEU A 60 1.57 -26.31 -6.59
CA LEU A 60 2.95 -26.16 -7.07
C LEU A 60 3.80 -25.22 -6.22
N ARG A 61 3.21 -24.20 -5.57
CA ARG A 61 3.95 -23.20 -4.80
C ARG A 61 3.99 -23.50 -3.32
N TYR A 62 2.90 -24.05 -2.79
CA TYR A 62 2.68 -24.18 -1.35
C TYR A 62 2.43 -25.62 -0.92
N GLY A 63 2.31 -26.57 -1.85
CA GLY A 63 1.90 -27.94 -1.53
C GLY A 63 0.47 -28.04 -0.99
N LEU A 64 -0.36 -27.01 -1.21
CA LEU A 64 -1.71 -26.92 -0.66
C LEU A 64 -2.77 -27.30 -1.69
N THR A 65 -3.79 -28.02 -1.23
CA THR A 65 -5.06 -28.19 -1.91
C THR A 65 -6.01 -27.02 -1.59
N GLU A 66 -7.13 -26.93 -2.30
CA GLU A 66 -8.18 -25.95 -1.94
C GLU A 66 -8.80 -26.26 -0.57
N GLN A 67 -8.93 -27.53 -0.20
CA GLN A 67 -9.43 -27.96 1.10
C GLN A 67 -8.50 -27.53 2.24
N ASP A 68 -7.18 -27.59 2.03
CA ASP A 68 -6.22 -27.12 3.04
C ASP A 68 -6.38 -25.60 3.27
N VAL A 69 -6.54 -24.84 2.18
CA VAL A 69 -6.78 -23.40 2.28
C VAL A 69 -8.12 -23.09 2.96
N GLU A 70 -9.17 -23.84 2.66
CA GLU A 70 -10.47 -23.72 3.33
C GLU A 70 -10.36 -24.03 4.83
N ALA A 71 -9.62 -25.07 5.21
CA ALA A 71 -9.35 -25.41 6.61
C ALA A 71 -8.59 -24.30 7.34
N MET A 72 -7.54 -23.75 6.71
CA MET A 72 -6.79 -22.60 7.26
C MET A 72 -7.70 -21.37 7.45
N VAL A 73 -8.56 -21.08 6.46
CA VAL A 73 -9.52 -19.97 6.54
C VAL A 73 -10.53 -20.21 7.66
N ALA A 74 -11.02 -21.44 7.82
CA ALA A 74 -11.94 -21.81 8.88
C ALA A 74 -11.31 -21.71 10.28
N GLU A 75 -10.05 -22.13 10.43
CA GLU A 75 -9.27 -21.98 11.67
C GLU A 75 -9.11 -20.51 12.06
N GLN A 76 -8.91 -19.63 11.06
CA GLN A 76 -8.92 -18.18 11.24
C GLN A 76 -10.32 -17.54 11.34
N ARG A 77 -11.38 -18.36 11.43
CA ARG A 77 -12.78 -17.92 11.50
C ARG A 77 -13.21 -17.06 10.31
N GLY A 78 -12.63 -17.30 9.14
CA GLY A 78 -12.88 -16.54 7.91
C GLY A 78 -12.13 -15.22 7.80
N LEU A 79 -11.32 -14.84 8.80
CA LEU A 79 -10.75 -13.50 8.93
C LEU A 79 -9.23 -13.47 8.72
N CYS A 80 -8.73 -12.33 8.28
CA CYS A 80 -7.30 -12.07 8.07
C CYS A 80 -6.49 -12.32 9.34
N ALA A 81 -5.40 -13.08 9.23
CA ALA A 81 -4.53 -13.41 10.36
C ALA A 81 -3.85 -12.19 11.04
N ILE A 82 -3.76 -11.05 10.34
CA ILE A 82 -3.15 -9.82 10.89
C ILE A 82 -4.19 -8.88 11.47
N CYS A 83 -5.19 -8.48 10.68
CA CYS A 83 -6.13 -7.43 11.10
C CYS A 83 -7.39 -7.98 11.77
N VAL A 84 -7.71 -9.27 11.61
CA VAL A 84 -8.89 -9.93 12.21
C VAL A 84 -10.22 -9.17 11.94
N GLU A 85 -10.27 -8.45 10.83
CA GLU A 85 -11.41 -7.58 10.46
C GLU A 85 -11.94 -7.89 9.06
N ARG A 86 -11.04 -8.24 8.12
CA ARG A 86 -11.35 -8.42 6.70
C ARG A 86 -11.27 -9.89 6.32
N PRO A 87 -12.00 -10.34 5.27
CA PRO A 87 -11.95 -11.72 4.81
C PRO A 87 -10.54 -12.19 4.50
N ALA A 88 -10.21 -13.40 4.95
CA ALA A 88 -9.00 -14.11 4.57
C ALA A 88 -9.13 -14.59 3.13
N ALA A 89 -8.23 -14.14 2.23
CA ALA A 89 -8.35 -14.42 0.81
C ALA A 89 -7.05 -14.84 0.11
N HIS A 90 -5.88 -14.48 0.68
CA HIS A 90 -4.57 -14.66 0.07
C HIS A 90 -3.68 -15.48 1.00
N VAL A 91 -3.21 -16.63 0.52
CA VAL A 91 -2.22 -17.43 1.25
C VAL A 91 -0.91 -16.67 1.30
N ASP A 92 -0.43 -16.41 2.50
CA ASP A 92 0.83 -15.73 2.77
C ASP A 92 1.87 -16.73 3.25
N HIS A 93 3.11 -16.50 2.84
CA HIS A 93 4.21 -17.43 3.03
C HIS A 93 5.52 -16.68 3.25
N ASP A 94 6.45 -17.33 3.95
CA ASP A 94 7.79 -16.84 4.12
C ASP A 94 8.59 -16.96 2.81
N HIS A 95 9.14 -15.83 2.33
CA HIS A 95 9.88 -15.78 1.07
C HIS A 95 11.30 -16.37 1.16
N ARG A 96 11.79 -16.75 2.35
CA ARG A 96 13.09 -17.42 2.50
C ARG A 96 12.95 -18.93 2.51
N ALA A 97 12.00 -19.44 3.29
CA ALA A 97 11.86 -20.87 3.55
C ALA A 97 10.60 -21.49 2.92
N GLY A 98 9.70 -20.68 2.36
CA GLY A 98 8.49 -21.13 1.69
C GLY A 98 7.37 -21.56 2.64
N TRP A 99 7.56 -21.46 3.95
CA TRP A 99 6.56 -21.85 4.95
C TRP A 99 5.33 -20.98 4.85
N VAL A 100 4.17 -21.62 4.71
CA VAL A 100 2.89 -20.94 4.79
C VAL A 100 2.69 -20.44 6.22
N ARG A 101 2.39 -19.15 6.37
CA ARG A 101 2.15 -18.52 7.67
C ARG A 101 0.68 -18.44 8.01
N GLY A 102 -0.16 -18.09 7.03
CA GLY A 102 -1.58 -17.92 7.22
C GLY A 102 -2.25 -17.36 5.97
N VAL A 103 -3.52 -16.96 6.12
CA VAL A 103 -4.31 -16.38 5.04
C VAL A 103 -4.67 -14.93 5.39
N LEU A 104 -4.26 -14.01 4.53
CA LEU A 104 -4.40 -12.58 4.73
C LEU A 104 -5.50 -11.98 3.86
N CYS A 105 -6.02 -10.82 4.26
CA CYS A 105 -6.74 -9.96 3.34
C CYS A 105 -5.78 -9.32 2.33
N PHE A 106 -6.30 -8.93 1.16
CA PHE A 106 -5.51 -8.29 0.10
C PHE A 106 -4.68 -7.11 0.61
N THR A 107 -5.30 -6.21 1.39
CA THR A 107 -4.65 -4.99 1.89
C THR A 107 -3.47 -5.28 2.81
N CYS A 108 -3.60 -6.22 3.75
CA CYS A 108 -2.51 -6.58 4.65
C CYS A 108 -1.38 -7.29 3.90
N ASN A 109 -1.71 -8.17 2.94
CA ASN A 109 -0.73 -8.86 2.11
C ASN A 109 0.11 -7.87 1.27
N VAL A 110 -0.55 -6.92 0.60
CA VAL A 110 0.15 -5.84 -0.14
C VAL A 110 0.92 -4.92 0.83
N GLY A 111 0.37 -4.67 2.03
CA GLY A 111 1.04 -3.92 3.09
C GLY A 111 2.37 -4.54 3.49
N LEU A 112 2.43 -5.84 3.75
CA LEU A 112 3.68 -6.56 4.03
C LEU A 112 4.69 -6.43 2.89
N GLY A 113 4.24 -6.66 1.65
CA GLY A 113 5.08 -6.52 0.46
C GLY A 113 5.65 -5.11 0.26
N ASN A 114 4.90 -4.05 0.61
CA ASN A 114 5.40 -2.67 0.57
C ASN A 114 6.55 -2.39 1.55
N PHE A 115 6.61 -3.15 2.64
CA PHE A 115 7.75 -3.14 3.56
C PHE A 115 8.81 -4.20 3.23
N GLY A 116 8.63 -4.95 2.13
CA GLY A 116 9.56 -6.00 1.73
C GLY A 116 9.55 -7.20 2.67
N ASP A 117 8.40 -7.47 3.32
CA ASP A 117 8.24 -8.54 4.30
C ASP A 117 9.30 -8.46 5.43
N ASP A 118 9.66 -7.23 5.81
CA ASP A 118 10.68 -6.93 6.82
C ASP A 118 10.04 -6.43 8.12
N GLU A 119 10.27 -7.19 9.20
CA GLU A 119 9.83 -6.85 10.56
C GLU A 119 10.36 -5.47 10.97
N TYR A 120 11.62 -5.18 10.66
CA TYR A 120 12.28 -3.95 11.08
C TYR A 120 11.63 -2.71 10.44
N GLY A 121 11.35 -2.77 9.13
CA GLY A 121 10.63 -1.73 8.40
C GLY A 121 9.25 -1.42 8.97
N LEU A 122 8.48 -2.46 9.34
CA LEU A 122 7.16 -2.30 9.98
C LEU A 122 7.26 -1.63 11.36
N ARG A 123 8.26 -2.02 12.18
CA ARG A 123 8.51 -1.40 13.48
C ARG A 123 8.97 0.06 13.36
N LEU A 124 9.76 0.39 12.35
CA LEU A 124 10.14 1.78 12.05
C LEU A 124 8.92 2.63 11.68
N ALA A 125 8.02 2.10 10.85
CA ALA A 125 6.78 2.77 10.51
C ALA A 125 5.88 2.99 11.74
N ALA A 126 5.72 1.98 12.60
CA ALA A 126 4.98 2.12 13.85
C ALA A 126 5.58 3.19 14.77
N ARG A 127 6.92 3.21 14.89
CA ARG A 127 7.65 4.24 15.66
C ARG A 127 7.42 5.63 15.07
N TYR A 128 7.53 5.77 13.76
CA TYR A 128 7.29 7.03 13.04
C TYR A 128 5.88 7.56 13.34
N LEU A 129 4.84 6.73 13.17
CA LEU A 129 3.48 7.11 13.49
C LEU A 129 3.33 7.51 14.96
N ARG A 130 3.88 6.75 15.91
CA ARG A 130 3.80 7.08 17.35
C ARG A 130 4.50 8.40 17.71
N MET A 131 5.62 8.72 17.06
CA MET A 131 6.36 9.97 17.27
C MET A 131 5.61 11.18 16.73
N HIS A 132 4.82 10.97 15.68
CA HIS A 132 4.13 12.02 14.94
C HIS A 132 2.61 11.99 15.09
N GLN A 133 2.08 11.06 15.89
CA GLN A 133 0.69 11.04 16.29
C GLN A 133 0.38 12.37 16.92
N HIS A 134 -0.62 13.04 16.37
CA HIS A 134 -1.22 14.14 17.08
C HIS A 134 -1.88 13.54 18.33
N ARG A 135 -1.14 13.45 19.43
CA ARG A 135 -1.74 13.65 20.73
C ARG A 135 -2.29 15.05 20.61
N GLY A 136 -3.55 15.20 20.19
CA GLY A 136 -4.34 16.33 20.64
C GLY A 136 -4.19 16.25 22.14
N SER A 137 -3.20 16.97 22.68
CA SER A 137 -2.86 16.84 24.08
C SER A 137 -4.18 17.21 24.75
N PRO A 138 -4.83 16.31 25.50
CA PRO A 138 -6.07 16.66 26.17
C PRO A 138 -5.85 17.92 27.00
N LEU A 139 -4.60 18.14 27.45
CA LEU A 139 -4.08 19.37 28.03
C LEU A 139 -4.19 20.61 27.13
N MET A 140 -3.85 20.58 25.84
CA MET A 140 -3.89 21.78 24.97
C MET A 140 -5.31 22.17 24.56
N ALA A 141 -6.17 21.19 24.29
CA ALA A 141 -7.59 21.44 24.06
C ALA A 141 -8.27 21.95 25.34
N ALA A 142 -7.96 21.37 26.50
CA ALA A 142 -8.42 21.85 27.81
C ALA A 142 -7.89 23.25 28.17
N GLN A 143 -6.72 23.64 27.65
CA GLN A 143 -6.16 24.99 27.79
C GLN A 143 -6.67 26.00 26.76
N GLY A 144 -7.51 25.59 25.80
CA GLY A 144 -8.13 26.48 24.81
C GLY A 144 -7.23 26.88 23.64
N PHE A 145 -6.18 26.11 23.31
CA PHE A 145 -5.24 26.42 22.23
C PHE A 145 -5.13 25.33 21.17
N ARG A 146 -4.80 25.72 19.93
CA ARG A 146 -4.54 24.85 18.77
C ARG A 146 -3.39 25.40 17.92
N VAL A 147 -2.63 24.53 17.26
CA VAL A 147 -1.57 24.94 16.32
C VAL A 147 -2.13 25.07 14.91
N CYS A 148 -1.87 26.22 14.27
CA CYS A 148 -2.33 26.46 12.90
C CYS A 148 -1.48 25.71 11.87
N MET A 149 -2.09 24.89 11.00
CA MET A 149 -1.34 24.15 9.98
C MET A 149 -0.75 25.04 8.87
N CYS A 150 -1.28 26.27 8.68
CA CYS A 150 -0.80 27.21 7.68
C CYS A 150 0.47 27.96 8.12
N CYS A 151 0.60 28.29 9.41
CA CYS A 151 1.69 29.13 9.92
C CYS A 151 2.49 28.51 11.06
N GLY A 152 2.12 27.32 11.52
CA GLY A 152 2.80 26.59 12.59
C GLY A 152 2.67 27.22 13.98
N LYS A 153 1.96 28.35 14.13
CA LYS A 153 1.86 29.08 15.41
C LYS A 153 0.77 28.49 16.32
N ARG A 154 1.05 28.44 17.62
CA ARG A 154 0.02 28.22 18.67
C ARG A 154 -0.93 29.42 18.69
N LYS A 155 -2.22 29.15 18.58
CA LYS A 155 -3.31 30.14 18.53
C LYS A 155 -4.47 29.71 19.42
N PRO A 156 -5.24 30.64 19.98
CA PRO A 156 -6.49 30.32 20.65
C PRO A 156 -7.43 29.52 19.75
N PHE A 157 -8.23 28.62 20.33
CA PHE A 157 -9.17 27.79 19.57
C PHE A 157 -10.20 28.65 18.79
N ALA A 158 -10.57 29.81 19.33
CA ALA A 158 -11.46 30.78 18.68
C ALA A 158 -10.88 31.37 17.37
N ASP A 159 -9.57 31.31 17.16
CA ASP A 159 -8.93 31.78 15.92
C ASP A 159 -9.14 30.80 14.75
N PHE A 160 -9.87 29.70 14.95
CA PHE A 160 -10.15 28.69 13.93
C PHE A 160 -11.65 28.65 13.66
N ALA A 161 -12.04 28.99 12.43
CA ALA A 161 -13.45 28.91 12.02
C ALA A 161 -13.93 27.45 11.98
N ALA A 162 -15.23 27.21 12.16
CA ALA A 162 -15.82 25.90 11.93
C ALA A 162 -15.87 25.54 10.43
N ARG A 163 -15.71 24.26 10.10
CA ARG A 163 -15.94 23.71 8.76
C ARG A 163 -17.44 23.68 8.48
N ARG A 164 -17.83 24.13 7.28
CA ARG A 164 -19.20 24.09 6.77
C ARG A 164 -19.42 22.76 6.04
N SER A 165 -19.63 21.66 6.76
CA SER A 165 -19.99 20.38 6.12
C SER A 165 -21.21 19.79 6.79
N GLU A 166 -22.29 19.64 6.02
CA GLU A 166 -23.45 18.83 6.38
C GLU A 166 -23.01 17.36 6.41
N GLY A 167 -23.08 16.71 7.58
CA GLY A 167 -22.74 15.29 7.76
C GLY A 167 -21.60 14.93 8.73
N ALA A 168 -21.16 15.86 9.60
CA ALA A 168 -20.11 15.57 10.58
C ALA A 168 -20.57 14.56 11.65
N LYS A 169 -19.77 13.51 11.88
CA LYS A 169 -20.06 12.45 12.87
C LYS A 169 -19.97 13.00 14.31
N VAL A 170 -20.68 12.37 15.25
CA VAL A 170 -20.61 12.73 16.67
C VAL A 170 -19.19 12.48 17.19
N GLY A 171 -18.53 13.51 17.72
CA GLY A 171 -17.17 13.45 18.25
C GLY A 171 -16.05 13.91 17.31
N GLU A 172 -16.35 14.33 16.08
CA GLU A 172 -15.35 14.82 15.10
C GLU A 172 -14.99 16.30 15.33
N ASP A 173 -13.69 16.64 15.28
CA ASP A 173 -13.21 18.03 15.37
C ASP A 173 -13.62 18.84 14.13
N ARG A 174 -14.63 19.69 14.30
CA ARG A 174 -15.22 20.50 13.22
C ARG A 174 -14.44 21.77 12.89
N MET A 175 -13.31 22.04 13.53
CA MET A 175 -12.58 23.30 13.27
C MET A 175 -11.68 23.22 12.04
N GLN A 176 -11.65 24.30 11.28
CA GLN A 176 -10.69 24.51 10.18
C GLN A 176 -9.27 24.32 10.72
N PRO A 177 -8.39 23.61 9.99
CA PRO A 177 -7.06 23.30 10.49
C PRO A 177 -6.08 24.49 10.34
N CYS A 178 -6.47 25.53 9.59
CA CYS A 178 -5.79 26.82 9.53
C CYS A 178 -6.58 27.91 10.28
N CYS A 179 -5.87 28.86 10.89
CA CYS A 179 -6.51 30.00 11.56
C CYS A 179 -7.17 30.95 10.57
N SER A 180 -8.18 31.69 11.03
CA SER A 180 -8.99 32.65 10.28
C SER A 180 -8.14 33.72 9.58
N ALA A 181 -7.02 34.14 10.20
CA ALA A 181 -6.08 35.07 9.58
C ALA A 181 -5.39 34.45 8.35
N CYS A 182 -4.91 33.21 8.45
CA CYS A 182 -4.29 32.51 7.32
C CYS A 182 -5.32 32.16 6.23
N LEU A 183 -6.57 31.85 6.61
CA LEU A 183 -7.66 31.63 5.66
C LEU A 183 -8.03 32.92 4.92
N GLY A 184 -8.11 34.06 5.62
CA GLY A 184 -8.38 35.37 5.02
C GLY A 184 -7.27 35.85 4.09
N ALA A 185 -6.01 35.55 4.41
CA ALA A 185 -4.86 35.88 3.56
C ALA A 185 -4.84 35.09 2.24
N ARG A 186 -5.44 33.89 2.20
CA ARG A 186 -5.55 33.07 0.97
C ARG A 186 -6.53 33.62 -0.06
N GLY A 187 -7.39 34.59 0.30
CA GLY A 187 -8.42 35.15 -0.58
C GLY A 187 -7.98 36.34 -1.44
N ARG A 188 -6.75 36.84 -1.32
CA ARG A 188 -6.28 38.08 -1.99
C ARG A 188 -4.85 37.97 -2.52
N GLY A 189 -4.54 36.92 -3.29
CA GLY A 189 -3.20 36.74 -3.87
C GLY A 189 -3.20 35.92 -5.17
N ASP A 190 -2.77 36.58 -6.24
CA ASP A 190 -2.28 36.13 -7.55
C ASP A 190 -2.51 34.67 -8.01
N SER A 191 -3.27 34.54 -9.10
CA SER A 191 -3.40 33.34 -9.94
C SER A 191 -2.16 33.12 -10.82
N GLY A 192 -0.97 33.11 -10.22
CA GLY A 192 0.28 32.84 -10.93
C GLY A 192 0.23 31.46 -11.60
N LYS A 193 0.21 31.47 -12.94
CA LYS A 193 0.27 30.27 -13.80
C LYS A 193 1.53 29.48 -13.46
N TRP A 194 1.32 28.25 -13.00
CA TRP A 194 2.36 27.22 -12.92
C TRP A 194 2.55 26.61 -14.30
N HIS A 195 3.76 26.72 -14.85
CA HIS A 195 4.18 25.94 -16.01
C HIS A 195 4.68 24.58 -15.52
N GLY A 196 4.05 23.50 -15.99
CA GLY A 196 4.53 22.13 -15.81
C GLY A 196 4.02 21.42 -14.55
N ASP A 197 3.41 20.26 -14.79
CA ASP A 197 3.20 19.14 -13.87
C ASP A 197 2.12 19.23 -12.77
N VAL A 198 1.12 18.37 -12.95
CA VAL A 198 -0.09 18.15 -12.13
C VAL A 198 0.21 17.85 -10.65
N VAL A 199 1.47 17.55 -10.31
CA VAL A 199 1.92 17.18 -8.96
C VAL A 199 2.03 18.41 -8.04
N GLY A 200 2.56 19.55 -8.54
CA GLY A 200 2.78 20.76 -7.74
C GLY A 200 1.48 21.46 -7.29
N THR A 201 0.45 21.45 -8.14
CA THR A 201 -0.85 22.06 -7.84
C THR A 201 -1.63 21.32 -6.74
N ARG A 202 -1.46 19.99 -6.62
CA ARG A 202 -2.13 19.18 -5.60
C ARG A 202 -1.52 19.37 -4.21
N ILE A 203 -0.19 19.45 -4.12
CA ILE A 203 0.55 19.67 -2.87
C ILE A 203 0.22 21.05 -2.29
N ARG A 204 0.23 22.10 -3.12
CA ARG A 204 -0.11 23.46 -2.70
C ARG A 204 -1.56 23.59 -2.19
N ARG A 205 -2.52 22.98 -2.90
CA ARG A 205 -3.95 23.01 -2.50
C ARG A 205 -4.25 22.20 -1.24
N ARG A 206 -3.61 21.03 -1.07
CA ARG A 206 -3.90 20.09 0.02
C ARG A 206 -3.10 20.38 1.30
N PHE A 207 -1.83 20.76 1.18
CA PHE A 207 -0.91 20.92 2.31
C PHE A 207 -0.47 22.36 2.54
N GLY A 208 -0.71 23.27 1.58
CA GLY A 208 -0.33 24.68 1.72
C GLY A 208 1.18 24.94 1.72
N LEU A 209 1.98 23.98 1.25
CA LEU A 209 3.43 24.12 1.10
C LEU A 209 3.79 24.76 -0.24
N THR A 210 4.81 25.63 -0.23
CA THR A 210 5.58 25.98 -1.42
C THR A 210 6.59 24.88 -1.74
N GLU A 211 7.09 24.87 -2.98
CA GLU A 211 8.17 23.97 -3.40
C GLU A 211 9.41 24.12 -2.51
N SER A 212 9.85 25.36 -2.27
CA SER A 212 10.96 25.66 -1.34
C SER A 212 10.75 25.16 0.09
N GLN A 213 9.50 25.11 0.56
CA GLN A 213 9.17 24.55 1.88
C GLN A 213 9.22 23.02 1.88
N ALA A 214 8.78 22.38 0.79
CA ALA A 214 8.90 20.94 0.62
C ALA A 214 10.39 20.54 0.50
N ASP A 215 11.19 21.28 -0.27
CA ASP A 215 12.63 21.05 -0.41
C ASP A 215 13.36 21.22 0.91
N ALA A 216 13.00 22.23 1.71
CA ALA A 216 13.55 22.41 3.05
C ALA A 216 13.23 21.22 3.98
N LEU A 217 12.04 20.61 3.86
CA LEU A 217 11.69 19.40 4.60
C LEU A 217 12.50 18.20 4.12
N VAL A 218 12.69 18.04 2.80
CA VAL A 218 13.55 16.99 2.22
C VAL A 218 14.99 17.16 2.71
N ALA A 219 15.53 18.38 2.67
CA ALA A 219 16.88 18.70 3.12
C ALA A 219 17.07 18.46 4.61
N ALA A 220 16.10 18.86 5.45
CA ALA A 220 16.13 18.60 6.89
C ALA A 220 16.09 17.11 7.23
N GLN A 221 15.53 16.28 6.35
CA GLN A 221 15.56 14.83 6.46
C GLN A 221 16.86 14.20 5.91
N GLY A 222 17.80 14.99 5.39
CA GLY A 222 19.01 14.47 4.73
C GLY A 222 18.71 13.82 3.39
N ALA A 223 17.74 14.34 2.63
CA ALA A 223 17.33 13.84 1.32
C ALA A 223 16.88 12.37 1.28
N ALA A 224 16.38 11.84 2.40
CA ALA A 224 15.94 10.46 2.54
C ALA A 224 14.53 10.37 3.15
N CYS A 225 13.84 9.26 2.84
CA CYS A 225 12.56 8.89 3.44
C CYS A 225 12.61 8.97 4.98
N ALA A 226 11.64 9.64 5.62
CA ALA A 226 11.61 9.80 7.08
C ALA A 226 11.41 8.48 7.86
N VAL A 227 10.88 7.44 7.21
CA VAL A 227 10.69 6.11 7.81
C VAL A 227 11.91 5.22 7.57
N CYS A 228 12.15 4.80 6.32
CA CYS A 228 13.17 3.79 6.03
C CYS A 228 14.58 4.33 5.85
N ARG A 229 14.76 5.64 5.65
CA ARG A 229 16.05 6.31 5.38
C ARG A 229 16.85 5.78 4.17
N ILE A 230 16.27 4.92 3.36
CA ILE A 230 16.94 4.27 2.20
C ILE A 230 16.52 4.89 0.87
N ARG A 231 15.22 5.12 0.69
CA ARG A 231 14.63 5.55 -0.60
C ARG A 231 14.43 7.07 -0.67
N PRO A 232 14.39 7.64 -1.89
CA PRO A 232 14.10 9.06 -2.07
C PRO A 232 12.73 9.43 -1.48
N PRO A 233 12.62 10.57 -0.80
CA PRO A 233 11.37 11.08 -0.26
C PRO A 233 10.59 11.81 -1.37
N GLU A 234 9.36 11.37 -1.64
CA GLU A 234 8.54 11.86 -2.76
C GLU A 234 7.12 12.28 -2.33
N HIS A 235 6.64 11.78 -1.20
CA HIS A 235 5.25 11.90 -0.77
C HIS A 235 5.17 12.62 0.57
N VAL A 236 4.42 13.71 0.62
CA VAL A 236 4.14 14.43 1.87
C VAL A 236 3.19 13.59 2.72
N ASP A 237 3.70 13.09 3.82
CA ASP A 237 2.95 12.34 4.80
C ASP A 237 2.40 13.26 5.89
N HIS A 238 1.16 13.01 6.29
CA HIS A 238 0.41 13.86 7.19
C HIS A 238 -0.44 13.02 8.13
N ASP A 239 -0.61 13.53 9.34
CA ASP A 239 -1.58 12.99 10.28
C ASP A 239 -3.00 13.26 9.76
N HIS A 240 -3.80 12.20 9.59
CA HIS A 240 -5.15 12.30 9.03
C HIS A 240 -6.16 12.95 10.00
N ALA A 241 -5.87 13.03 11.30
CA ALA A 241 -6.73 13.70 12.28
C ALA A 241 -6.44 15.21 12.34
N SER A 242 -5.17 15.60 12.36
CA SER A 242 -4.76 16.99 12.55
C SER A 242 -4.34 17.72 11.27
N GLY A 243 -4.10 16.98 10.19
CA GLY A 243 -3.50 17.51 8.95
C GLY A 243 -2.04 17.94 9.10
N ARG A 244 -1.39 17.64 10.23
CA ARG A 244 0.00 18.03 10.48
C ARG A 244 0.92 17.20 9.58
N ILE A 245 1.78 17.87 8.83
CA ILE A 245 2.85 17.21 8.06
C ILE A 245 3.79 16.53 9.05
N ARG A 246 3.97 15.22 8.88
CA ARG A 246 4.84 14.39 9.73
C ARG A 246 6.23 14.29 9.11
N GLY A 247 6.31 14.19 7.78
CA GLY A 247 7.54 14.18 7.01
C GLY A 247 7.29 13.90 5.53
N ILE A 248 8.36 13.69 4.76
CA ILE A 248 8.30 13.29 3.36
C ILE A 248 8.82 11.86 3.24
N LEU A 249 8.01 10.98 2.66
CA LEU A 249 8.23 9.54 2.62
C LEU A 249 8.42 9.06 1.19
N CYS A 250 9.07 7.92 1.02
CA CYS A 250 9.02 7.21 -0.25
C CYS A 250 7.61 6.64 -0.49
N PHE A 251 7.26 6.41 -1.76
CA PHE A 251 5.96 5.86 -2.17
C PHE A 251 5.57 4.58 -1.40
N THR A 252 6.52 3.66 -1.22
CA THR A 252 6.25 2.36 -0.60
C THR A 252 6.00 2.45 0.90
N CYS A 253 6.75 3.29 1.64
CA CYS A 253 6.48 3.50 3.07
C CYS A 253 5.14 4.20 3.28
N ASN A 254 4.83 5.23 2.47
CA ASN A 254 3.56 5.94 2.56
C ASN A 254 2.37 5.01 2.29
N THR A 255 2.42 4.25 1.18
CA THR A 255 1.36 3.31 0.81
C THR A 255 1.29 2.13 1.78
N GLY A 256 2.44 1.64 2.25
CA GLY A 256 2.53 0.58 3.25
C GLY A 256 1.83 0.95 4.56
N MET A 257 2.10 2.13 5.12
CA MET A 257 1.40 2.60 6.32
C MET A 257 -0.10 2.77 6.09
N GLY A 258 -0.49 3.33 4.94
CA GLY A 258 -1.89 3.46 4.54
C GLY A 258 -2.61 2.11 4.46
N ASN A 259 -1.95 1.04 3.98
CA ASN A 259 -2.53 -0.31 3.97
C ASN A 259 -2.79 -0.88 5.36
N PHE A 260 -2.04 -0.44 6.38
CA PHE A 260 -2.31 -0.74 7.77
C PHE A 260 -3.20 0.31 8.45
N GLY A 261 -3.74 1.27 7.69
CA GLY A 261 -4.67 2.29 8.17
C GLY A 261 -4.00 3.38 9.01
N ASP A 262 -2.70 3.62 8.81
CA ASP A 262 -1.90 4.55 9.62
C ASP A 262 -1.99 4.26 11.13
N ASP A 263 -2.20 2.98 11.46
CA ASP A 263 -2.32 2.48 12.82
C ASP A 263 -1.01 1.79 13.24
N PRO A 264 -0.27 2.35 14.22
CA PRO A 264 0.98 1.75 14.69
C PRO A 264 0.77 0.36 15.31
N ASP A 265 -0.38 0.08 15.92
CA ASP A 265 -0.61 -1.21 16.57
C ASP A 265 -0.87 -2.28 15.52
N ARG A 266 -1.58 -1.95 14.42
CA ARG A 266 -1.74 -2.86 13.28
C ARG A 266 -0.40 -3.14 12.56
N LEU A 267 0.49 -2.16 12.47
CA LEU A 267 1.86 -2.38 11.96
C LEU A 267 2.68 -3.31 12.87
N LEU A 268 2.50 -3.23 14.19
CA LEU A 268 3.14 -4.14 15.13
C LEU A 268 2.57 -5.55 15.08
N LEU A 269 1.26 -5.71 14.87
CA LEU A 269 0.64 -7.02 14.60
C LEU A 269 1.25 -7.65 13.34
N ALA A 270 1.42 -6.87 12.27
CA ALA A 270 2.07 -7.32 11.05
C ALA A 270 3.53 -7.73 11.28
N ALA A 271 4.29 -6.97 12.09
CA ALA A 271 5.67 -7.30 12.44
C ALA A 271 5.76 -8.61 13.23
N ASN A 272 4.88 -8.80 14.22
CA ASN A 272 4.83 -10.03 15.02
C ASN A 272 4.38 -11.23 14.19
N TYR A 273 3.48 -11.02 13.23
CA TYR A 273 3.07 -12.04 12.26
C TYR A 273 4.27 -12.55 11.44
N LEU A 274 5.13 -11.65 10.93
CA LEU A 274 6.35 -12.05 10.21
C LEU A 274 7.37 -12.78 11.10
N LYS A 275 7.48 -12.39 12.37
CA LYS A 275 8.36 -13.03 13.35
C LYS A 275 7.93 -14.47 13.70
N GLY A 276 6.70 -14.85 13.38
CA GLY A 276 6.14 -16.16 13.67
C GLY A 276 5.47 -16.27 15.04
N ASP A 277 5.15 -15.14 15.67
CA ASP A 277 4.39 -15.13 16.93
C ASP A 277 2.88 -15.39 16.70
N ALA A 278 2.41 -15.33 15.45
CA ALA A 278 1.04 -15.67 15.05
C ALA A 278 1.01 -16.99 14.28
N CYS A 279 0.34 -18.00 14.86
CA CYS A 279 -0.06 -19.28 14.26
C CYS A 279 1.01 -20.03 13.45
N ARG A 280 1.77 -20.90 14.11
CA ARG A 280 2.37 -22.05 13.42
C ARG A 280 1.26 -23.05 13.11
N ILE A 281 0.62 -22.91 11.95
CA ILE A 281 -0.15 -24.01 11.36
C ILE A 281 0.89 -25.03 10.88
N GLN A 282 1.29 -25.95 11.75
CA GLN A 282 1.98 -27.16 11.30
C GLN A 282 0.94 -27.96 10.52
N LEU A 283 1.05 -27.93 9.19
CA LEU A 283 0.45 -28.96 8.37
C LEU A 283 1.13 -30.26 8.80
N VAL A 284 0.36 -31.09 9.51
CA VAL A 284 0.73 -32.48 9.74
C VAL A 284 0.68 -33.13 8.37
N VAL A 285 1.86 -33.30 7.75
CA VAL A 285 2.03 -34.14 6.57
C VAL A 285 2.05 -35.60 7.01
#